data_AF-A0A7V4GCJ9-F1
#
_entry.id   AF-A0A7V4GCJ9-F1
#
_cell.length_a   1.000
_cell.length_b   1.000
_cell.length_c   1.000
_cell.angle_alpha   90.00
_cell.angle_beta   90.00
_cell.angle_gamma   90.00
#
_symmetry.space_group_name_H-M   'P 1'
#
loop_
_entity.id
_entity.type
_entity.pdbx_description
1 polymer ?
#
loop_
_entity_poly.entity_id
_entity_poly.type
_entity_poly.pdbx_seq_one_letter_code
_entity_poly.pdbx_strand_id
1 'polypeptide(L)'
;MRGILLLSLVAAAGTAGCDDDDAGEQTGRPCTTVDDCYPEIDHAALQGEVVCMDRVPGGYCTHRCVVDDDCCAVPGECDTAFPQVCAPFESTGQYFCFLSCEGVADEAAWCHEGAGEAFNCRSTGGGSTNRKVCVP
;
A
#
# COMPACT_ATOMS: atom_id res chain seq x y z
N MET A 1 1.37 67.42 15.17
CA MET A 1 2.07 66.37 15.97
C MET A 1 1.46 65.04 15.53
N ARG A 2 2.07 64.31 14.59
CA ARG A 2 3.11 63.26 14.79
C ARG A 2 2.67 62.17 15.79
N GLY A 3 2.61 60.92 15.33
CA GLY A 3 2.54 59.73 16.19
C GLY A 3 1.65 58.63 15.62
N ILE A 4 2.04 58.01 14.50
CA ILE A 4 2.70 56.69 14.43
C ILE A 4 1.70 55.52 14.46
N LEU A 5 1.53 55.00 13.24
CA LEU A 5 1.04 53.69 12.85
C LEU A 5 1.81 52.58 13.58
N LEU A 6 1.12 51.67 14.27
CA LEU A 6 1.68 50.40 14.73
C LEU A 6 0.82 49.27 14.17
N LEU A 7 1.22 48.82 12.98
CA LEU A 7 0.88 47.52 12.41
C LEU A 7 1.51 46.45 13.32
N SER A 8 0.71 45.71 14.07
CA SER A 8 1.14 44.46 14.70
C SER A 8 0.97 43.35 13.68
N LEU A 9 2.07 42.96 13.05
CA LEU A 9 2.16 41.87 12.09
C LEU A 9 3.07 40.78 12.69
N VAL A 10 2.72 39.51 12.43
CA VAL A 10 3.58 38.29 12.44
C VAL A 10 3.71 37.58 13.81
N ALA A 11 3.59 36.25 13.97
CA ALA A 11 3.44 35.10 13.06
C ALA A 11 2.58 34.01 13.72
N ALA A 12 1.61 33.44 12.98
CA ALA A 12 1.17 32.08 13.22
C ALA A 12 2.07 31.16 12.39
N ALA A 13 3.03 30.49 13.02
CA ALA A 13 3.82 29.44 12.38
C ALA A 13 3.04 28.12 12.49
N GLY A 14 2.08 27.94 11.59
CA GLY A 14 1.50 26.64 11.28
C GLY A 14 1.81 26.35 9.82
N THR A 15 2.66 25.34 9.57
CA THR A 15 2.90 24.56 8.34
C THR A 15 4.26 23.88 8.55
N ALA A 16 4.50 22.61 8.29
CA ALA A 16 3.74 21.59 7.60
C ALA A 16 4.17 20.24 8.20
N GLY A 17 3.23 19.31 8.39
CA GLY A 17 3.59 17.91 8.48
C GLY A 17 4.28 17.54 7.17
N CYS A 18 5.40 16.84 7.28
CA CYS A 18 5.98 16.15 6.14
C CYS A 18 5.05 14.96 5.84
N ASP A 19 3.98 15.21 5.10
CA ASP A 19 3.44 14.19 4.21
C ASP A 19 4.45 14.12 3.08
N ASP A 20 5.47 13.28 3.25
CA ASP A 20 6.29 12.86 2.12
C ASP A 20 5.34 12.07 1.22
N ASP A 21 4.91 12.72 0.13
CA ASP A 21 4.20 12.17 -1.04
C ASP A 21 5.06 11.13 -1.79
N ASP A 22 5.83 10.31 -1.10
CA ASP A 22 6.23 9.00 -1.61
C ASP A 22 5.12 8.04 -1.19
N ALA A 23 3.96 8.17 -1.85
CA ALA A 23 2.91 7.17 -1.76
C ALA A 23 3.50 5.90 -2.37
N GLY A 24 4.10 5.06 -1.52
CA GLY A 24 4.42 3.68 -1.84
C GLY A 24 3.17 2.97 -2.35
N GLU A 25 3.32 1.74 -2.83
CA GLU A 25 2.21 0.98 -3.40
C GLU A 25 0.97 0.99 -2.49
N GLN A 26 -0.20 1.22 -3.10
CA GLN A 26 -1.47 1.16 -2.37
C GLN A 26 -1.72 -0.24 -1.81
N THR A 27 -1.32 -1.26 -2.58
CA THR A 27 -1.30 -2.65 -2.12
C THR A 27 -0.13 -2.85 -1.17
N GLY A 28 -0.45 -3.33 0.03
CA GLY A 28 0.50 -3.56 1.12
C GLY A 28 0.71 -2.39 2.07
N ARG A 29 0.08 -1.25 1.79
CA ARG A 29 -0.04 -0.16 2.74
C ARG A 29 -0.69 -0.64 4.06
N PRO A 30 -0.23 -0.14 5.22
CA PRO A 30 -0.88 -0.44 6.50
C PRO A 30 -2.30 0.14 6.55
N CYS A 31 -3.19 -0.53 7.29
CA CYS A 31 -4.58 -0.13 7.41
C CYS A 31 -5.17 -0.57 8.76
N THR A 32 -6.20 0.14 9.21
CA THR A 32 -7.04 -0.30 10.34
C THR A 32 -8.41 -0.74 9.85
N THR A 33 -8.89 -0.14 8.76
CA THR A 33 -10.19 -0.41 8.14
C THR A 33 -10.05 -0.44 6.61
N VAL A 34 -11.08 -0.93 5.92
CA VAL A 34 -11.12 -0.95 4.45
C VAL A 34 -11.07 0.48 3.87
N ASP A 35 -11.63 1.48 4.57
CA ASP A 35 -11.66 2.87 4.12
C ASP A 35 -10.25 3.53 4.09
N ASP A 36 -9.26 2.92 4.75
CA ASP A 36 -7.87 3.37 4.70
C ASP A 36 -7.15 2.95 3.41
N CYS A 37 -7.74 2.02 2.65
CA CYS A 37 -7.14 1.41 1.46
C CYS A 37 -7.61 2.08 0.18
N TYR A 38 -6.70 2.29 -0.77
CA TYR A 38 -6.98 2.88 -2.09
C TYR A 38 -7.83 4.17 -2.00
N PRO A 39 -7.41 5.19 -1.21
CA PRO A 39 -8.25 6.34 -0.87
C PRO A 39 -8.62 7.23 -2.06
N GLU A 40 -7.86 7.15 -3.15
CA GLU A 40 -8.10 7.94 -4.37
C GLU A 40 -8.89 7.17 -5.44
N ILE A 41 -9.27 5.92 -5.15
CA ILE A 41 -9.95 5.03 -6.10
C ILE A 41 -11.34 4.69 -5.57
N ASP A 42 -12.33 4.68 -6.46
CA ASP A 42 -13.62 4.07 -6.15
C ASP A 42 -13.42 2.55 -6.01
N HIS A 43 -13.66 2.02 -4.80
CA HIS A 43 -13.51 0.58 -4.53
C HIS A 43 -14.37 -0.29 -5.45
N ALA A 44 -15.48 0.24 -5.99
CA ALA A 44 -16.30 -0.49 -6.95
C ALA A 44 -15.66 -0.61 -8.35
N ALA A 45 -14.61 0.18 -8.63
CA ALA A 45 -13.84 0.09 -9.87
C ALA A 45 -12.77 -1.00 -9.81
N LEU A 46 -12.25 -1.31 -8.62
CA LEU A 46 -11.24 -2.34 -8.40
C LEU A 46 -11.79 -3.73 -8.75
N GLN A 47 -10.93 -4.59 -9.29
CA GLN A 47 -11.31 -5.97 -9.57
C GLN A 47 -11.33 -6.76 -8.28
N GLY A 48 -12.50 -6.88 -7.66
CA GLY A 48 -12.71 -7.66 -6.44
C GLY A 48 -12.95 -6.81 -5.20
N GLU A 49 -13.26 -7.49 -4.09
CA GLU A 49 -13.55 -6.85 -2.81
C GLU A 49 -12.25 -6.36 -2.17
N VAL A 50 -12.19 -5.07 -1.80
CA VAL A 50 -11.11 -4.48 -1.01
C VAL A 50 -11.16 -5.03 0.41
N VAL A 51 -9.99 -5.41 0.93
CA VAL A 51 -9.82 -5.99 2.26
C VAL A 51 -8.64 -5.31 2.94
N CYS A 52 -8.86 -4.86 4.17
CA CYS A 52 -7.78 -4.61 5.11
C CYS A 52 -7.50 -5.92 5.86
N MET A 53 -6.39 -6.60 5.58
CA MET A 53 -6.06 -7.85 6.26
C MET A 53 -5.54 -7.57 7.67
N ASP A 54 -6.38 -7.84 8.66
CA ASP A 54 -6.09 -7.65 10.09
C ASP A 54 -5.14 -8.71 10.68
N ARG A 55 -4.97 -9.85 10.00
CA ARG A 55 -4.02 -10.90 10.39
C ARG A 55 -2.56 -10.47 10.23
N VAL A 56 -2.33 -9.45 9.40
CA VAL A 56 -1.04 -8.82 9.25
C VAL A 56 -0.89 -7.76 10.33
N PRO A 57 0.13 -7.80 11.20
CA PRO A 57 0.34 -6.77 12.21
C PRO A 57 0.49 -5.39 11.55
N GLY A 58 -0.40 -4.45 11.91
CA GLY A 58 -0.46 -3.11 11.29
C GLY A 58 -1.39 -3.00 10.07
N GLY A 59 -2.05 -4.10 9.70
CA GLY A 59 -2.93 -4.20 8.54
C GLY A 59 -2.18 -4.32 7.22
N TYR A 60 -2.88 -4.78 6.20
CA TYR A 60 -2.39 -4.85 4.82
C TYR A 60 -3.53 -4.57 3.85
N CYS A 61 -3.43 -3.46 3.11
CA CYS A 61 -4.37 -3.14 2.04
C CYS A 61 -4.19 -4.08 0.87
N THR A 62 -5.29 -4.67 0.42
CA THR A 62 -5.35 -5.56 -0.74
C THR A 62 -6.78 -5.66 -1.25
N HIS A 63 -7.00 -6.35 -2.35
CA HIS A 63 -8.32 -6.78 -2.79
C HIS A 63 -8.26 -8.22 -3.31
N ARG A 64 -9.42 -8.86 -3.40
CA ARG A 64 -9.54 -10.20 -3.97
C ARG A 64 -9.17 -10.19 -5.45
N CYS A 65 -8.64 -11.28 -5.95
CA CYS A 65 -8.32 -11.44 -7.37
C CYS A 65 -8.56 -12.89 -7.82
N VAL A 66 -8.52 -13.12 -9.13
CA VAL A 66 -8.56 -14.44 -9.76
C VAL A 66 -7.27 -14.68 -10.56
N VAL A 67 -6.74 -13.65 -11.22
CA VAL A 67 -5.50 -13.68 -12.00
C VAL A 67 -4.63 -12.45 -11.71
N ASP A 68 -3.34 -12.51 -12.05
CA ASP A 68 -2.39 -11.40 -11.84
C ASP A 68 -2.87 -10.10 -12.50
N ASP A 69 -3.50 -10.19 -13.68
CA ASP A 69 -4.03 -9.03 -14.43
C ASP A 69 -5.22 -8.34 -13.73
N ASP A 70 -5.82 -8.96 -12.71
CA ASP A 70 -6.82 -8.29 -11.88
C ASP A 70 -6.17 -7.28 -10.93
N CYS A 71 -4.89 -7.47 -10.60
CA CYS A 71 -4.09 -6.55 -9.81
C CYS A 71 -3.50 -5.47 -10.72
N CYS A 72 -3.55 -4.22 -10.29
CA CYS A 72 -3.19 -3.05 -11.09
C CYS A 72 -4.05 -2.84 -12.35
N ALA A 73 -5.27 -3.36 -12.36
CA ALA A 73 -6.18 -3.24 -13.51
C ALA A 73 -6.73 -1.82 -13.66
N VAL A 74 -6.84 -1.08 -12.55
CA VAL A 74 -7.40 0.27 -12.49
C VAL A 74 -6.29 1.32 -12.44
N PRO A 75 -6.37 2.41 -13.22
CA PRO A 75 -5.43 3.53 -13.10
C PRO A 75 -5.39 4.08 -11.66
N GLY A 76 -4.17 4.19 -11.10
CA GLY A 76 -3.94 4.64 -9.73
C GLY A 76 -3.98 3.53 -8.67
N GLU A 77 -4.30 2.29 -9.05
CA GLU A 77 -4.26 1.14 -8.13
C GLU A 77 -2.83 0.75 -7.73
N CYS A 78 -1.91 0.89 -8.67
CA CYS A 78 -0.49 0.67 -8.49
C CYS A 78 0.22 1.91 -9.01
N ASP A 79 0.90 2.60 -8.11
CA ASP A 79 1.45 3.93 -8.37
C ASP A 79 2.85 3.87 -8.97
N THR A 80 3.54 2.74 -8.83
CA THR A 80 4.96 2.63 -9.16
C THR A 80 5.30 1.33 -9.92
N ALA A 81 6.60 1.03 -10.05
CA ALA A 81 7.10 -0.09 -10.84
C ALA A 81 7.02 -1.45 -10.13
N PHE A 82 6.36 -1.53 -8.97
CA PHE A 82 6.31 -2.73 -8.16
C PHE A 82 5.23 -3.67 -8.70
N PRO A 83 5.61 -4.84 -9.22
CA PRO A 83 4.64 -5.76 -9.79
C PRO A 83 3.77 -6.34 -8.67
N GLN A 84 2.46 -6.34 -8.88
CA GLN A 84 1.51 -7.03 -8.02
C GLN A 84 1.17 -8.40 -8.61
N VAL A 85 0.88 -9.37 -7.75
CA VAL A 85 0.53 -10.74 -8.17
C VAL A 85 -0.67 -11.24 -7.40
N CYS A 86 -1.49 -12.04 -8.06
CA CYS A 86 -2.63 -12.69 -7.45
C CYS A 86 -2.19 -14.00 -6.80
N ALA A 87 -2.29 -14.06 -5.48
CA ALA A 87 -1.76 -15.19 -4.73
C ALA A 87 -2.61 -15.56 -3.51
N PRO A 88 -2.56 -16.83 -3.06
CA PRO A 88 -3.35 -17.25 -1.91
C PRO A 88 -2.77 -16.71 -0.60
N PHE A 89 -3.61 -16.46 0.39
CA PHE A 89 -3.18 -16.15 1.76
C PHE A 89 -3.58 -17.26 2.73
N GLU A 90 -2.61 -17.82 3.46
CA GLU A 90 -2.80 -18.76 4.58
C GLU A 90 -3.72 -19.98 4.30
N SER A 91 -3.60 -20.63 3.15
CA SER A 91 -4.44 -21.80 2.78
C SER A 91 -5.97 -21.57 2.91
N THR A 92 -6.42 -20.32 2.93
CA THR A 92 -7.85 -19.98 3.10
C THR A 92 -8.70 -20.30 1.85
N GLY A 93 -8.03 -20.64 0.74
CA GLY A 93 -8.67 -20.81 -0.57
C GLY A 93 -9.03 -19.50 -1.25
N GLN A 94 -8.67 -18.36 -0.64
CA GLN A 94 -8.90 -17.03 -1.20
C GLN A 94 -7.59 -16.46 -1.74
N TYR A 95 -7.71 -15.73 -2.84
CA TYR A 95 -6.61 -15.09 -3.53
C TYR A 95 -6.75 -13.58 -3.42
N PHE A 96 -5.61 -12.93 -3.25
CA PHE A 96 -5.51 -11.50 -3.04
C PHE A 96 -4.32 -10.93 -3.80
N CYS A 97 -4.38 -9.65 -4.11
CA CYS A 97 -3.28 -8.94 -4.73
C CYS A 97 -2.19 -8.63 -3.71
N PHE A 98 -0.96 -8.98 -4.04
CA PHE A 98 0.19 -8.76 -3.18
C PHE A 98 1.35 -8.18 -3.96
N LEU A 99 2.15 -7.35 -3.29
CA LEU A 99 3.38 -6.84 -3.85
C LEU A 99 4.35 -8.00 -4.05
N SER A 100 4.77 -8.23 -5.29
CA SER A 100 5.69 -9.30 -5.65
C SER A 100 7.14 -8.89 -5.43
N CYS A 101 7.90 -9.82 -4.85
CA CYS A 101 9.36 -9.74 -4.74
C CYS A 101 10.04 -10.81 -5.61
N GLU A 102 9.35 -11.34 -6.63
CA GLU A 102 9.92 -12.33 -7.53
C GLU A 102 10.97 -11.71 -8.45
N GLY A 103 12.17 -12.30 -8.48
CA GLY A 103 13.21 -11.94 -9.45
C GLY A 103 13.96 -10.63 -9.18
N VAL A 104 13.76 -10.01 -8.01
CA VAL A 104 14.49 -8.81 -7.59
C VAL A 104 15.83 -9.19 -6.95
N ALA A 105 16.84 -8.30 -7.06
CA ALA A 105 18.19 -8.60 -6.60
C ALA A 105 18.33 -8.53 -5.06
N ASP A 106 17.64 -7.58 -4.43
CA ASP A 106 17.57 -7.42 -2.98
C ASP A 106 16.10 -7.43 -2.55
N GLU A 107 15.62 -8.62 -2.23
CA GLU A 107 14.24 -8.89 -1.82
C GLU A 107 13.82 -8.10 -0.58
N ALA A 108 14.74 -7.86 0.37
CA ALA A 108 14.41 -7.16 1.62
C ALA A 108 14.30 -5.66 1.37
N ALA A 109 15.29 -5.06 0.69
CA ALA A 109 15.24 -3.65 0.32
C ALA A 109 13.98 -3.34 -0.52
N TRP A 110 13.66 -4.23 -1.47
CA TRP A 110 12.45 -4.12 -2.30
C TRP A 110 11.16 -4.10 -1.47
N CYS A 111 10.99 -5.04 -0.53
CA CYS A 111 9.80 -5.07 0.30
C CYS A 111 9.73 -3.88 1.27
N HIS A 112 10.86 -3.42 1.79
CA HIS A 112 10.89 -2.25 2.66
C HIS A 112 10.53 -0.96 1.93
N GLU A 113 10.96 -0.81 0.68
CA GLU A 113 10.63 0.34 -0.17
C GLU A 113 9.15 0.32 -0.59
N GLY A 114 8.66 -0.83 -1.05
CA GLY A 114 7.31 -0.93 -1.63
C GLY A 114 6.17 -1.12 -0.63
N ALA A 115 6.42 -1.76 0.52
CA ALA A 115 5.39 -2.07 1.52
C ALA A 115 5.74 -1.59 2.95
N GLY A 116 6.99 -1.22 3.21
CA GLY A 116 7.47 -0.68 4.49
C GLY A 116 8.43 -1.59 5.25
N GLU A 117 9.17 -1.03 6.23
CA GLU A 117 10.27 -1.72 6.94
C GLU A 117 9.87 -3.01 7.69
N ALA A 118 8.57 -3.23 7.93
CA ALA A 118 8.09 -4.46 8.56
C ALA A 118 8.03 -5.66 7.58
N PHE A 119 8.16 -5.43 6.28
CA PHE A 119 7.84 -6.40 5.25
C PHE A 119 9.07 -7.16 4.74
N ASN A 120 8.94 -8.47 4.60
CA ASN A 120 9.97 -9.34 4.07
C ASN A 120 9.43 -10.14 2.87
N CYS A 121 10.33 -10.55 1.98
CA CYS A 121 9.94 -11.45 0.90
C CYS A 121 9.71 -12.87 1.43
N ARG A 122 8.45 -13.32 1.41
CA ARG A 122 8.05 -14.64 1.88
C ARG A 122 7.27 -15.39 0.81
N SER A 123 7.23 -16.71 0.95
CA SER A 123 6.37 -17.54 0.11
C SER A 123 4.93 -17.46 0.62
N THR A 124 3.96 -17.40 -0.28
CA THR A 124 2.52 -17.41 0.06
C THR A 124 2.03 -18.73 0.65
N GLY A 125 2.79 -19.81 0.49
CA GLY A 125 2.46 -21.12 1.06
C GLY A 125 1.35 -21.89 0.31
N GLY A 126 0.98 -21.47 -0.90
CA GLY A 126 0.02 -22.16 -1.80
C GLY A 126 0.48 -23.49 -2.44
N GLY A 127 1.64 -24.03 -2.09
CA GLY A 127 2.13 -25.30 -2.65
C GLY A 127 2.65 -25.14 -4.09
N SER A 128 2.00 -25.75 -5.08
CA SER A 128 2.43 -25.66 -6.50
C SER A 128 2.14 -24.29 -7.14
N THR A 129 1.35 -23.44 -6.48
CA THR A 129 1.03 -22.06 -6.88
C THR A 129 1.72 -21.03 -5.98
N ASN A 130 2.81 -21.42 -5.30
CA ASN A 130 3.59 -20.52 -4.46
C ASN A 130 4.07 -19.31 -5.25
N ARG A 131 3.82 -18.12 -4.70
CA ARG A 131 4.38 -16.85 -5.15
C ARG A 131 5.29 -16.29 -4.08
N LYS A 132 6.22 -15.42 -4.46
CA LYS A 132 7.02 -14.64 -3.51
C LYS A 132 6.45 -13.23 -3.40
N VAL A 133 6.02 -12.89 -2.19
CA VAL A 133 5.33 -11.64 -1.90
C VAL A 133 5.91 -10.95 -0.69
N CYS A 134 5.76 -9.63 -0.63
CA CYS A 134 6.09 -8.82 0.52
C CYS A 134 4.98 -8.91 1.56
N VAL A 135 5.26 -9.63 2.65
CA VAL A 135 4.41 -9.76 3.85
C VAL A 135 5.30 -9.68 5.10
N PRO A 136 4.79 -9.31 6.28
CA PRO A 136 5.65 -9.21 7.46
C PRO A 136 6.28 -10.53 7.92
#